data_AF-A0A5E4GP23-F1
#
_entry.id   AF-A0A5E4GP23-F1
#
_cell.length_a   1.000
_cell.length_b   1.000
_cell.length_c   1.000
_cell.angle_alpha   90.00
_cell.angle_beta   90.00
_cell.angle_gamma   90.00
#
_symmetry.space_group_name_H-M   'P 1'
#
loop_
_entity.id
_entity.type
_entity.pdbx_description
1 polymer ?
#
loop_
_entity_poly.entity_id
_entity_poly.type
_entity_poly.pdbx_seq_one_letter_code
_entity_poly.pdbx_strand_id
1 'polypeptide(L)' 'PDVMFASSLLARFMHNPSKKHMGTAKRELRYIQGTLDFGIEFAKGKTATLIGNCDSDWAGSEDDMR' A
#
# COMPACT_ATOMS: atom_id res chain seq x y z
N PRO A 1 5.37 -5.22 2.73
CA PRO A 1 4.18 -4.65 3.40
C PRO A 1 3.18 -4.22 2.34
N ASP A 2 1.91 -4.58 2.47
CA ASP A 2 0.88 -4.06 1.58
C ASP A 2 0.57 -2.60 1.97
N VAL A 3 1.15 -1.67 1.21
CA VAL A 3 1.00 -0.23 1.43
C VAL A 3 -0.42 0.22 1.11
N MET A 4 -1.06 -0.39 0.11
CA MET A 4 -2.42 -0.05 -0.29
C MET A 4 -3.42 -0.44 0.80
N PHE A 5 -3.30 -1.64 1.35
CA PHE A 5 -4.15 -2.07 2.47
C PHE A 5 -3.93 -1.21 3.73
N ALA A 6 -2.67 -0.95 4.10
CA ALA A 6 -2.34 -0.18 5.30
C ALA A 6 -2.84 1.28 5.21
N SER A 7 -2.60 1.96 4.09
CA SER A 7 -3.07 3.32 3.85
C SER A 7 -4.60 3.42 3.87
N SER A 8 -5.29 2.46 3.23
CA SER A 8 -6.75 2.40 3.18
C SER A 8 -7.37 2.20 4.56
N LEU A 9 -6.80 1.30 5.36
CA LEU A 9 -7.25 1.08 6.74
C LEU A 9 -7.03 2.32 7.62
N LEU A 10 -5.89 3.01 7.47
CA LEU A 10 -5.61 4.24 8.22
C LEU A 10 -6.55 5.39 7.82
N ALA A 11 -6.93 5.48 6.54
CA ALA A 11 -7.85 6.48 6.03
C ALA A 11 -9.20 6.48 6.79
N ARG A 12 -9.70 5.29 7.15
CA ARG A 12 -10.94 5.10 7.91
C ARG A 12 -10.93 5.76 9.30
N PHE A 13 -9.75 5.95 9.90
CA PHE A 13 -9.60 6.50 11.25
C PHE A 13 -8.98 7.91 11.30
N MET A 14 -8.87 8.60 10.15
CA MET A 14 -8.22 9.92 10.09
C MET A 14 -8.93 10.99 10.92
N HIS A 15 -10.25 10.90 11.08
CA HIS A 15 -11.02 11.87 11.87
C HIS A 15 -10.72 11.78 13.38
N ASN A 16 -10.35 10.60 13.89
CA ASN A 16 -10.00 10.40 15.29
C ASN A 16 -9.01 9.22 15.46
N PRO A 17 -7.71 9.42 15.17
CA PRO A 17 -6.74 8.33 15.18
C PRO A 17 -6.35 7.92 16.61
N SER A 18 -6.25 6.61 16.84
CA SER A 18 -5.74 6.04 18.09
C SER A 18 -4.21 6.00 18.08
N LYS A 19 -3.59 5.78 19.25
CA LYS A 19 -2.13 5.54 19.35
C LYS A 19 -1.67 4.38 18.45
N LYS A 20 -2.52 3.35 18.28
CA LYS A 20 -2.26 2.21 17.40
C LYS A 20 -2.23 2.65 15.93
N HIS A 21 -3.22 3.44 15.49
CA HIS A 21 -3.27 3.97 14.12
C HIS A 21 -2.03 4.83 13.83
N MET A 22 -1.65 5.71 14.76
CA MET A 22 -0.45 6.55 14.61
C MET A 22 0.85 5.73 14.58
N GLY A 23 0.94 4.64 15.35
CA GLY A 23 2.08 3.73 15.32
C GLY A 23 2.24 3.03 13.96
N THR A 24 1.13 2.55 13.41
CA THR A 24 1.08 1.93 12.07
C THR A 24 1.45 2.94 10.98
N ALA A 25 0.86 4.14 11.00
CA ALA A 25 1.18 5.20 10.05
C ALA A 25 2.68 5.56 10.05
N LYS A 26 3.29 5.70 11.23
CA LYS A 26 4.74 5.94 11.34
C LYS A 26 5.58 4.80 10.76
N ARG A 27 5.13 3.55 10.89
CA ARG A 27 5.83 2.39 10.32
C ARG A 27 5.74 2.38 8.81
N GLU A 28 4.58 2.72 8.26
CA GLU A 28 4.36 2.85 6.82
C GLU A 28 5.23 3.97 6.22
N LEU A 29 5.27 5.14 6.84
CA LEU A 29 6.14 6.24 6.40
C LEU A 29 7.63 5.88 6.43
N ARG A 30 8.10 5.16 7.45
CA ARG A 30 9.49 4.66 7.49
C ARG A 30 9.79 3.66 6.38
N TYR A 31 8.81 2.80 6.04
CA TYR A 31 8.96 1.89 4.92
C TYR A 31 9.09 2.65 3.60
N ILE A 32 8.18 3.60 3.33
CA ILE A 32 8.21 4.46 2.13
C ILE A 32 9.54 5.21 2.04
N GLN A 33 10.01 5.78 3.14
CA GLN A 33 11.30 6.48 3.20
C GLN A 33 12.47 5.56 2.82
N GLY A 34 12.45 4.31 3.25
CA GLY A 34 13.48 3.32 2.91
C GLY A 34 13.36 2.76 1.49
N THR A 35 12.25 3.01 0.80
CA THR A 35 11.99 2.53 -0.56
C THR A 35 11.90 3.63 -1.61
N LEU A 36 12.39 4.84 -1.32
CA LEU A 36 12.32 5.97 -2.25
C LEU A 36 13.05 5.71 -3.58
N ASP A 37 14.12 4.92 -3.54
CA ASP A 37 14.92 4.56 -4.72
C ASP A 37 14.32 3.39 -5.52
N PHE A 38 13.24 2.78 -5.03
CA PHE A 38 12.55 1.69 -5.70
C PHE A 38 11.42 2.27 -6.56
N GLY A 39 11.41 1.93 -7.85
CA GLY A 39 10.38 2.39 -8.77
C GLY A 39 10.20 1.42 -9.95
N ILE A 40 9.14 1.65 -10.72
CA ILE A 40 8.87 0.92 -11.96
C ILE A 40 9.29 1.83 -13.12
N GLU A 41 10.28 1.40 -13.91
CA GLU A 41 10.74 2.11 -15.11
C GLU A 41 10.00 1.58 -16.34
N PHE A 42 9.15 2.40 -16.95
CA PHE A 42 8.55 2.10 -18.26
C PHE A 42 9.43 2.67 -19.38
N ALA A 43 10.32 1.83 -19.91
CA ALA A 43 11.22 2.21 -21.02
C ALA A 43 10.78 1.57 -22.34
N LYS A 44 10.60 2.39 -23.38
CA LYS A 44 10.25 1.91 -24.73
C LYS A 44 11.42 1.12 -25.32
N GLY A 45 11.15 -0.09 -25.81
CA GLY A 45 12.14 -0.93 -26.49
C GLY A 45 13.02 -1.79 -25.56
N LYS A 46 12.88 -1.68 -24.23
CA LYS A 46 13.41 -2.70 -23.32
C LYS A 46 12.44 -3.88 -23.28
N THR A 47 12.94 -5.10 -23.43
CA THR A 47 12.15 -6.31 -23.21
C THR A 47 11.87 -6.44 -21.71
N ALA A 48 10.64 -6.15 -21.30
CA ALA A 48 10.18 -6.40 -19.94
C ALA A 48 9.54 -7.79 -19.88
N THR A 49 10.07 -8.66 -19.03
CA THR A 49 9.44 -9.95 -18.71
C THR A 49 8.41 -9.71 -17.63
N LEU A 50 7.14 -10.04 -17.89
CA LEU A 50 6.10 -10.03 -16.86
C LEU A 50 6.43 -11.11 -15.81
N ILE A 51 6.73 -10.70 -14.58
CA ILE A 51 7.11 -11.63 -13.48
C ILE A 51 5.88 -12.08 -12.68
N GLY A 52 4.76 -11.35 -12.79
CA GLY A 52 3.50 -11.71 -12.16
C GLY A 52 2.48 -10.58 -12.24
N ASN A 53 1.22 -10.92 -11.99
CA ASN A 53 0.13 -9.97 -11.83
C ASN A 53 -0.17 -9.82 -10.33
N CYS A 54 -0.46 -8.61 -9.87
CA CYS A 54 -1.04 -8.39 -8.55
C CYS A 54 -2.49 -7.97 -8.76
N ASP A 55 -3.44 -8.76 -8.28
CA ASP A 55 -4.83 -8.32 -8.20
C ASP A 55 -4.95 -7.33 -7.04
N SER A 56 -5.71 -6.27 -7.25
CA SER A 56 -5.99 -5.24 -6.25
C SER A 56 -7.51 -5.11 -6.14
N ASP A 57 -8.17 -6.24 -5.86
CA ASP A 57 -9.61 -6.27 -5.70
C ASP A 57 -10.00 -5.80 -4.29
N TRP A 58 -10.67 -4.67 -4.24
CA TRP A 58 -11.31 -4.20 -3.01
C TRP A 58 -12.56 -5.02 -2.65
N ALA A 59 -13.07 -5.84 -3.57
CA ALA A 59 -14.36 -6.51 -3.46
C ALA A 59 -14.35 -7.76 -2.56
N GLY A 60 -13.18 -8.34 -2.27
CA GLY A 60 -13.04 -9.52 -1.41
C GLY A 60 -12.80 -9.24 0.08
N SER A 61 -12.79 -7.98 0.52
CA SER A 61 -12.51 -7.65 1.92
C SER A 61 -13.68 -8.01 2.84
N GLU A 62 -13.49 -8.99 3.73
CA GLU A 62 -14.48 -9.40 4.74
C GLU A 62 -14.92 -8.25 5.65
N ASP A 63 -14.10 -7.21 5.79
CA ASP A 63 -14.37 -6.02 6.62
C ASP A 63 -15.28 -4.99 5.90
N ASP A 64 -15.50 -5.14 4.58
CA ASP A 64 -16.45 -4.34 3.77
C ASP A 64 -17.68 -5.16 3.34
N MET A 65 -17.77 -6.46 3.68
CA MET A 65 -19.01 -7.22 3.52
C MET A 65 -20.01 -6.81 4.60
N ARG A 66 -20.86 -5.84 4.26
CA ARG A 66 -22.06 -5.50 5.02
C ARG A 66 -23.29 -5.54 4.14
#